data_AF-A0A2V6J3B1-F1
#
_entry.id   AF-A0A2V6J3B1-F1
#
_cell.length_a   1.000
_cell.length_b   1.000
_cell.length_c   1.000
_cell.angle_alpha   90.00
_cell.angle_beta   90.00
_cell.angle_gamma   90.00
#
_symmetry.space_group_name_H-M   'P 1'
#
loop_
_entity.id
_entity.type
_entity.pdbx_description
1 polymer ?
#
loop_
_entity_poly.entity_id
_entity_poly.type
_entity_poly.pdbx_seq_one_letter_code
_entity_poly.pdbx_strand_id
1 'polypeptide(L)'
;MDFAHLIFLFLAIGVIALLYSSVGHAGASGYIATMTLFGLSTATIRPTALVLNILVALIGSFQFWRGGHFSWKLFWPFALLSIPAAYFGGYLQLPARILKIIVGLVLLFSAARLFFRRGDPPAVTPPPLSAALAVGSGIGFLSGLTGTGG
;
A
#
# COMPACT_ATOMS: atom_id res chain seq x y z
N MET A 1 21.67 -1.11 -20.53
CA MET A 1 21.83 -0.09 -19.48
C MET A 1 23.26 -0.12 -19.01
N ASP A 2 23.88 1.04 -18.85
CA ASP A 2 25.26 1.12 -18.39
C ASP A 2 25.37 0.74 -16.90
N PHE A 3 26.52 0.26 -16.43
CA PHE A 3 26.67 -0.25 -15.06
C PHE A 3 26.37 0.83 -14.00
N ALA A 4 26.76 2.08 -14.29
CA ALA A 4 26.45 3.23 -13.45
C ALA A 4 24.93 3.47 -13.30
N HIS A 5 24.15 3.27 -14.37
CA HIS A 5 22.70 3.46 -14.33
C HIS A 5 22.01 2.43 -13.44
N LEU A 6 22.50 1.19 -13.43
CA LEU A 6 21.99 0.15 -12.53
C LEU A 6 22.28 0.48 -11.05
N ILE A 7 23.49 0.97 -10.75
CA ILE A 7 23.85 1.38 -9.39
C ILE A 7 22.93 2.51 -8.91
N PHE A 8 22.71 3.55 -9.74
CA PHE A 8 21.81 4.65 -9.39
C PHE A 8 20.37 4.18 -9.19
N LEU A 9 19.88 3.26 -10.02
CA LEU A 9 18.54 2.69 -9.89
C LEU A 9 18.38 1.95 -8.55
N PHE A 10 19.32 1.07 -8.20
CA PHE A 10 19.26 0.33 -6.94
C PHE A 10 19.38 1.25 -5.72
N LEU A 11 20.25 2.25 -5.78
CA LEU A 11 20.37 3.25 -4.72
C LEU A 11 19.05 4.02 -4.54
N ALA A 12 18.43 4.48 -5.63
CA ALA A 12 17.17 5.19 -5.59
C ALA A 12 16.04 4.32 -5.02
N ILE A 13 15.94 3.05 -5.44
CA ILE A 13 15.00 2.08 -4.86
C ILE A 13 15.28 1.89 -3.36
N GLY A 14 16.54 1.73 -2.96
CA GLY A 14 16.91 1.59 -1.54
C GLY A 14 16.50 2.79 -0.69
N VAL A 15 16.72 4.02 -1.18
CA VAL A 15 16.30 5.25 -0.50
C VAL A 15 14.79 5.32 -0.37
N ILE A 16 14.05 5.04 -1.44
CA ILE A 16 12.58 5.03 -1.42
C ILE A 16 12.08 3.99 -0.42
N ALA A 17 12.69 2.81 -0.38
CA ALA A 17 12.31 1.74 0.52
C ALA A 17 12.51 2.14 1.97
N LEU A 18 13.65 2.75 2.28
CA LEU A 18 13.94 3.25 3.61
C LEU A 18 12.93 4.32 4.05
N LEU A 19 12.67 5.31 3.19
CA LEU A 19 11.74 6.40 3.49
C LEU A 19 10.31 5.90 3.68
N TYR A 20 9.80 5.07 2.77
CA TYR A 20 8.43 4.55 2.87
C TYR A 20 8.27 3.59 4.05
N SER A 21 9.26 2.73 4.32
CA SER A 21 9.23 1.82 5.46
C SER A 21 9.26 2.55 6.79
N SER A 22 9.92 3.72 6.87
CA SER A 22 9.96 4.53 8.10
C SER A 22 8.57 5.02 8.55
N VAL A 23 7.63 5.13 7.60
CA VAL A 23 6.23 5.50 7.83
C VAL A 23 5.30 4.26 7.79
N GLY A 24 5.86 3.06 7.58
CA GLY A 24 5.11 1.79 7.51
C GLY A 24 4.44 1.51 6.17
N HIS A 25 4.80 2.21 5.09
CA HIS A 25 4.29 1.95 3.75
C HIS A 25 5.28 1.12 2.91
N ALA A 26 4.76 0.34 1.95
CA ALA A 26 5.57 -0.59 1.14
C ALA A 26 6.25 0.02 -0.12
N GLY A 27 6.19 1.34 -0.35
CA GLY A 27 7.00 2.00 -1.39
C GLY A 27 6.49 1.94 -2.84
N ALA A 28 5.34 1.31 -3.08
CA ALA A 28 4.78 1.01 -4.40
C ALA A 28 4.93 2.14 -5.45
N SER A 29 4.42 3.33 -5.16
CA SER A 29 4.44 4.48 -6.06
C SER A 29 5.86 4.97 -6.36
N GLY A 30 6.76 4.90 -5.39
CA GLY A 30 8.13 5.37 -5.52
C GLY A 30 8.95 4.50 -6.47
N TYR A 31 8.98 3.18 -6.29
CA TYR A 31 9.76 2.31 -7.18
C TYR A 31 9.17 2.29 -8.60
N ILE A 32 7.84 2.33 -8.75
CA ILE A 32 7.19 2.43 -10.06
C ILE A 32 7.64 3.70 -10.80
N ALA A 33 7.66 4.84 -10.10
CA ALA A 33 8.10 6.12 -10.68
C ALA A 33 9.59 6.07 -11.06
N THR A 34 10.46 5.60 -10.17
CA THR A 34 11.90 5.48 -10.46
C THR A 34 12.15 4.53 -11.62
N MET A 35 11.55 3.34 -11.63
CA MET A 35 11.75 2.38 -12.71
C MET A 35 11.22 2.91 -14.05
N THR A 36 10.12 3.67 -14.04
CA THR A 36 9.58 4.34 -15.24
C THR A 36 10.51 5.43 -15.75
N LEU A 37 11.10 6.25 -14.87
CA LEU A 37 12.09 7.28 -15.23
C LEU A 37 13.36 6.68 -15.85
N PHE A 38 13.75 5.49 -15.40
CA PHE A 38 14.85 4.73 -15.99
C PHE A 38 14.45 3.99 -17.29
N GLY A 39 13.19 4.11 -17.75
CA GLY A 39 12.75 3.54 -19.02
C GLY A 39 12.56 2.02 -19.00
N LEU A 40 12.35 1.42 -17.83
CA LEU A 40 11.99 0.01 -17.74
C LEU A 40 10.59 -0.23 -18.31
N SER A 41 10.38 -1.41 -18.89
CA SER A 41 9.09 -1.78 -19.46
C SER A 41 8.04 -2.04 -18.36
N THR A 42 6.77 -1.72 -18.62
CA THR A 42 5.66 -2.00 -17.68
C THR A 42 5.57 -3.50 -17.33
N ALA A 43 5.99 -4.38 -18.24
CA ALA A 43 6.05 -5.83 -18.02
C ALA A 43 7.09 -6.24 -16.96
N THR A 44 8.13 -5.43 -16.75
CA THR A 44 9.12 -5.61 -15.69
C THR A 44 8.72 -4.85 -14.43
N ILE A 45 8.25 -3.60 -14.58
CA ILE A 45 7.94 -2.71 -13.46
C ILE A 45 6.90 -3.31 -12.52
N ARG A 46 5.78 -3.80 -13.06
CA ARG A 46 4.67 -4.33 -12.25
C ARG A 46 5.09 -5.52 -11.37
N PRO A 47 5.67 -6.61 -11.90
CA PRO A 47 6.08 -7.73 -11.06
C PRO A 47 7.21 -7.36 -10.09
N THR A 48 8.18 -6.53 -10.50
CA THR A 48 9.25 -6.09 -9.59
C THR A 48 8.69 -5.25 -8.43
N ALA A 49 7.78 -4.31 -8.71
CA ALA A 49 7.15 -3.50 -7.67
C ALA A 49 6.33 -4.37 -6.69
N LEU A 50 5.62 -5.38 -7.19
CA LEU A 50 4.84 -6.29 -6.35
C LEU A 50 5.73 -7.14 -5.43
N VAL A 51 6.83 -7.69 -5.96
CA VAL A 51 7.82 -8.43 -5.14
C VAL A 51 8.42 -7.53 -4.08
N LEU A 52 8.82 -6.32 -4.43
CA LEU A 52 9.37 -5.35 -3.47
C LEU A 52 8.34 -4.96 -2.41
N ASN A 53 7.08 -4.73 -2.79
CA ASN A 53 6.01 -4.42 -1.85
C ASN A 53 5.81 -5.55 -0.84
N ILE A 54 5.70 -6.80 -1.31
CA ILE A 54 5.55 -7.96 -0.43
C ILE A 54 6.74 -8.08 0.51
N LEU A 55 7.97 -7.93 0.00
CA LEU A 55 9.17 -8.04 0.82
C LEU A 55 9.20 -6.97 1.93
N VAL A 56 8.95 -5.70 1.58
CA VAL A 56 8.95 -4.59 2.55
C VAL A 56 7.80 -4.72 3.54
N ALA A 57 6.60 -5.08 3.08
CA ALA A 57 5.44 -5.30 3.93
C ALA A 57 5.66 -6.47 4.91
N LEU A 58 6.30 -7.56 4.47
CA LEU A 58 6.65 -8.69 5.33
C LEU A 58 7.68 -8.29 6.40
N ILE A 59 8.73 -7.55 6.03
CA ILE A 59 9.74 -7.06 6.99
C ILE A 59 9.07 -6.15 8.02
N GLY A 60 8.24 -5.20 7.58
CA GLY A 60 7.49 -4.32 8.46
C GLY A 60 6.56 -5.10 9.40
N SER A 61 5.79 -6.04 8.86
CA SER A 61 4.87 -6.89 9.64
C SER A 61 5.62 -7.74 10.67
N PHE A 62 6.75 -8.33 10.29
CA PHE A 62 7.59 -9.12 11.19
C PHE A 62 8.18 -8.26 12.31
N GLN A 63 8.66 -7.06 12.00
CA GLN A 63 9.19 -6.12 13.00
C GLN A 63 8.12 -5.69 14.00
N PHE A 64 6.89 -5.39 13.53
CA PHE A 64 5.75 -5.07 14.39
C PHE A 64 5.31 -6.25 15.27
N TRP A 65 5.35 -7.46 14.72
CA TRP A 65 5.08 -8.68 15.47
C TRP A 65 6.12 -8.91 16.57
N ARG A 66 7.41 -8.81 16.23
CA ARG A 66 8.52 -8.92 17.18
C ARG A 66 8.50 -7.84 18.26
N GLY A 67 8.05 -6.63 17.92
CA GLY A 67 7.88 -5.51 18.85
C GLY A 67 6.67 -5.63 19.79
N GLY A 68 5.84 -6.68 19.68
CA GLY A 68 4.66 -6.87 20.52
C GLY A 68 3.49 -5.93 20.20
N HIS A 69 3.59 -5.14 19.11
CA HIS A 69 2.56 -4.19 18.69
C HIS A 69 1.49 -4.81 17.78
N PHE A 70 1.66 -6.08 17.38
CA PHE A 70 0.75 -6.76 16.47
C PHE A 70 -0.35 -7.54 17.22
N SER A 71 -1.62 -7.18 16.97
CA SER A 71 -2.78 -7.88 17.53
C SER A 71 -3.43 -8.79 16.49
N TRP A 72 -3.20 -10.10 16.59
CA TRP A 72 -3.82 -11.07 15.68
C TRP A 72 -5.36 -11.01 15.71
N LYS A 73 -5.94 -10.81 16.90
CA LYS A 73 -7.40 -10.69 17.10
C LYS A 73 -8.01 -9.55 16.30
N LEU A 74 -7.26 -8.46 16.10
CA LEU A 74 -7.68 -7.33 15.29
C LEU A 74 -7.34 -7.51 13.81
N PHE A 75 -6.26 -8.20 13.47
CA PHE A 75 -5.79 -8.36 12.09
C PHE A 75 -6.64 -9.33 11.25
N TRP A 76 -6.91 -10.53 11.78
CA TRP A 76 -7.54 -11.61 11.00
C TRP A 76 -8.89 -11.23 10.37
N PRO A 77 -9.80 -10.46 11.03
CA PRO A 77 -11.09 -10.10 10.42
C PRO A 77 -10.93 -9.19 9.21
N PHE A 78 -9.94 -8.29 9.22
CA PHE A 78 -9.66 -7.44 8.06
C PHE A 78 -9.04 -8.25 6.94
N ALA A 79 -8.04 -9.09 7.27
CA ALA A 79 -7.31 -9.89 6.29
C ALA A 79 -8.20 -10.88 5.54
N LEU A 80 -9.17 -11.51 6.23
CA LEU A 80 -9.99 -12.59 5.68
C LEU A 80 -10.72 -12.18 4.40
N LEU A 81 -11.39 -11.02 4.39
CA LEU A 81 -12.07 -10.51 3.19
C LEU A 81 -11.20 -9.60 2.33
N SER A 82 -10.09 -9.06 2.85
CA SER A 82 -9.17 -8.25 2.05
C SER A 82 -8.54 -9.04 0.91
N ILE A 83 -8.10 -10.28 1.16
CA ILE A 83 -7.42 -11.12 0.16
C ILE A 83 -8.32 -11.41 -1.06
N PRO A 84 -9.52 -11.99 -0.91
CA PRO A 84 -10.39 -12.25 -2.06
C PRO A 84 -10.85 -10.95 -2.72
N ALA A 85 -11.14 -9.89 -1.95
CA ALA A 85 -11.54 -8.61 -2.51
C ALA A 85 -10.40 -7.96 -3.33
N ALA A 86 -9.14 -8.08 -2.90
CA ALA A 86 -7.98 -7.60 -3.64
C ALA A 86 -7.81 -8.34 -4.97
N TYR A 87 -8.06 -9.65 -5.00
CA TYR A 87 -8.08 -10.41 -6.24
C TYR A 87 -9.16 -9.90 -7.21
N PHE A 88 -10.40 -9.71 -6.73
CA PHE A 88 -11.48 -9.17 -7.55
C PHE A 88 -11.22 -7.73 -8.02
N GLY A 89 -10.67 -6.88 -7.15
CA GLY A 89 -10.30 -5.50 -7.47
C GLY A 89 -9.21 -5.43 -8.53
N GLY A 90 -8.16 -6.27 -8.42
CA GLY A 90 -7.07 -6.33 -9.39
C GLY A 90 -7.45 -6.95 -10.73
N TYR A 91 -8.47 -7.81 -10.75
CA TYR A 91 -9.04 -8.33 -11.99
C TYR A 91 -9.79 -7.25 -12.78
N LEU A 92 -10.33 -6.24 -12.09
CA LEU A 92 -11.13 -5.19 -12.69
C LEU A 92 -10.24 -4.12 -13.35
N GLN A 93 -10.14 -4.15 -14.68
CA GLN A 93 -9.38 -3.14 -15.44
C GLN A 93 -10.19 -1.85 -15.60
N LEU A 94 -10.14 -0.97 -14.61
CA LEU A 94 -10.76 0.35 -14.71
C LEU A 94 -9.95 1.31 -15.59
N PRO A 95 -10.63 2.21 -16.35
CA PRO A 95 -9.96 3.28 -17.08
C PRO A 95 -9.11 4.15 -16.14
N ALA A 96 -7.85 4.39 -16.51
CA ALA A 96 -6.90 5.15 -15.72
C ALA A 96 -7.40 6.55 -15.31
N ARG A 97 -8.30 7.16 -16.12
CA ARG A 97 -8.94 8.44 -15.81
C ARG A 97 -9.81 8.35 -14.56
N ILE A 98 -10.62 7.32 -14.42
CA ILE A 98 -11.55 7.13 -13.29
C ILE A 98 -10.75 6.89 -12.01
N LEU A 99 -9.74 6.01 -12.08
CA LEU A 99 -8.87 5.71 -10.94
C LEU A 99 -8.19 6.98 -10.39
N LYS A 100 -7.64 7.81 -11.27
CA LYS A 100 -7.01 9.09 -10.89
C LYS A 100 -7.98 10.04 -10.19
N ILE A 101 -9.22 10.14 -10.67
CA ILE A 101 -10.24 10.98 -10.05
C ILE A 101 -10.59 10.46 -8.64
N ILE A 102 -10.83 9.16 -8.50
CA ILE A 102 -11.17 8.54 -7.22
C ILE A 102 -10.03 8.76 -6.20
N VAL A 103 -8.79 8.45 -6.58
CA VAL A 103 -7.62 8.65 -5.71
C VAL A 103 -7.48 10.12 -5.33
N GLY A 104 -7.63 11.04 -6.29
CA GLY A 104 -7.58 12.48 -6.04
C GLY A 104 -8.62 12.95 -5.02
N LEU A 105 -9.87 12.48 -5.15
CA LEU A 105 -10.93 12.79 -4.20
C LEU A 105 -10.65 12.24 -2.80
N VAL A 106 -10.14 11.00 -2.70
CA VAL A 106 -9.76 10.39 -1.42
C VAL A 106 -8.63 11.17 -0.75
N LEU A 107 -7.64 11.64 -1.52
CA LEU A 107 -6.55 12.46 -1.01
C LEU A 107 -7.02 13.83 -0.53
N LEU A 108 -7.88 14.51 -1.30
CA LEU A 108 -8.48 15.79 -0.89
C LEU A 108 -9.30 15.64 0.39
N PHE A 109 -10.11 14.58 0.47
CA PHE A 109 -10.88 14.27 1.67
C PHE A 109 -9.96 13.99 2.88
N SER A 110 -8.88 13.23 2.67
CA SER A 110 -7.91 12.92 3.73
C SER A 110 -7.20 14.18 4.22
N ALA A 111 -6.81 15.07 3.31
CA ALA A 111 -6.20 16.36 3.62
C ALA A 111 -7.16 17.26 4.41
N ALA A 112 -8.42 17.38 3.98
CA ALA A 112 -9.45 18.12 4.70
C ALA A 112 -9.67 17.52 6.10
N ARG A 113 -9.81 16.19 6.22
CA ARG A 113 -9.97 15.50 7.51
C ARG A 113 -8.80 15.81 8.45
N LEU A 114 -7.56 15.77 7.96
CA LEU A 114 -6.38 16.07 8.77
C LEU A 114 -6.36 17.53 9.24
N PHE A 115 -6.82 18.47 8.40
CA PHE A 115 -6.90 19.89 8.75
C PHE A 115 -7.95 20.17 9.83
N PHE A 116 -9.12 19.52 9.74
CA PHE A 116 -10.27 19.79 10.60
C PHE A 116 -10.35 18.91 11.87
N ARG A 117 -9.76 17.71 11.89
CA ARG A 117 -9.81 16.78 13.04
C ARG A 117 -8.47 16.79 13.77
N ARG A 118 -8.40 17.47 14.92
CA ARG A 118 -7.19 17.64 15.75
C ARG A 118 -7.22 16.94 17.12
N GLY A 119 -8.14 16.00 17.34
CA GLY A 119 -8.25 15.30 18.63
C GLY A 119 -8.46 13.82 18.46
N ASP A 120 -7.69 13.02 19.21
CA ASP A 120 -7.92 11.58 19.33
C ASP A 120 -9.19 11.32 20.16
N PRO A 121 -10.01 10.33 19.78
CA PRO A 121 -11.13 9.92 20.60
C PRO A 121 -10.63 9.41 21.96
N PRO A 122 -11.33 9.73 23.07
CA PRO A 122 -10.89 9.43 24.43
C PRO A 122 -10.82 7.93 24.75
N ALA A 123 -11.43 7.07 23.94
CA ALA A 123 -11.37 5.62 24.07
C ALA A 123 -11.37 4.95 22.70
N VAL A 124 -10.42 4.02 22.48
CA VAL A 124 -10.34 3.19 21.28
C VAL A 124 -10.91 1.82 21.63
N THR A 125 -12.15 1.54 21.20
CA THR A 125 -12.76 0.21 21.33
C THR A 125 -12.56 -0.59 20.06
N PRO A 126 -12.37 -1.92 20.15
CA PRO A 126 -12.30 -2.77 18.97
C PRO A 126 -13.61 -2.66 18.15
N PRO A 127 -13.53 -2.55 16.81
CA PRO A 127 -14.71 -2.44 15.97
C PRO A 127 -15.53 -3.74 15.98
N PRO A 128 -16.85 -3.67 15.71
CA PRO A 128 -17.65 -4.86 15.54
C PRO A 128 -17.16 -5.65 14.32
N LEU A 129 -17.32 -6.98 14.37
CA LEU A 129 -16.81 -7.91 13.35
C LEU A 129 -17.28 -7.55 11.94
N SER A 130 -18.55 -7.15 11.78
CA SER A 130 -19.13 -6.73 10.50
C SER A 130 -18.43 -5.50 9.90
N ALA A 131 -18.10 -4.51 10.74
CA ALA A 131 -17.38 -3.32 10.29
C ALA A 131 -15.93 -3.67 9.90
N ALA A 132 -15.26 -4.52 10.68
CA ALA A 132 -13.90 -4.95 10.36
C ALA A 132 -13.84 -5.72 9.02
N LEU A 133 -14.81 -6.61 8.78
CA LEU A 133 -14.95 -7.36 7.54
C LEU A 133 -15.26 -6.45 6.34
N ALA A 134 -16.21 -5.51 6.49
CA ALA A 134 -16.59 -4.58 5.43
C ALA A 134 -15.48 -3.57 5.09
N VAL A 135 -14.76 -3.08 6.09
CA VAL A 135 -13.62 -2.19 5.88
C VAL A 135 -12.45 -2.96 5.27
N GLY A 136 -12.17 -4.18 5.76
CA GLY A 136 -11.16 -5.06 5.18
C GLY A 136 -11.42 -5.35 3.70
N SER A 137 -12.64 -5.75 3.34
CA SER A 137 -13.00 -5.98 1.93
C SER A 137 -12.83 -4.72 1.08
N GLY A 138 -13.23 -3.55 1.58
CA GLY A 138 -13.04 -2.28 0.89
C GLY A 138 -11.57 -1.92 0.68
N ILE A 139 -10.73 -2.09 1.72
CA ILE A 139 -9.28 -1.86 1.64
C ILE A 139 -8.65 -2.82 0.62
N GLY A 140 -8.95 -4.12 0.73
CA GLY A 140 -8.46 -5.13 -0.20
C GLY A 140 -8.84 -4.81 -1.64
N PHE A 141 -10.12 -4.55 -1.89
CA PHE A 141 -10.63 -4.21 -3.23
C PHE A 141 -9.93 -2.99 -3.83
N LEU A 142 -9.83 -1.88 -3.09
CA LEU A 142 -9.17 -0.66 -3.57
C LEU A 142 -7.67 -0.85 -3.79
N SER A 143 -7.02 -1.63 -2.92
CA SER A 143 -5.60 -1.95 -3.02
C SER A 143 -5.29 -2.83 -4.25
N GLY A 144 -6.14 -3.83 -4.50
CA GLY A 144 -6.08 -4.65 -5.72
C GLY A 144 -6.33 -3.81 -6.97
N LEU A 145 -7.35 -2.97 -6.94
CA LEU A 145 -7.74 -2.11 -8.06
C LEU A 145 -6.65 -1.11 -8.47
N THR A 146 -5.95 -0.55 -7.49
CA THR A 146 -4.86 0.41 -7.73
C THR A 146 -3.55 -0.28 -8.10
N GLY A 147 -3.44 -1.60 -7.89
CA GLY A 147 -2.20 -2.36 -8.10
C GLY A 147 -1.09 -1.96 -7.13
N THR A 148 -1.40 -1.25 -6.04
CA THR A 148 -0.44 -0.88 -4.99
C THR A 148 -0.34 -1.91 -3.88
N GLY A 149 -1.17 -2.97 -3.91
CA GLY A 149 -1.26 -3.96 -2.86
C GLY A 149 -0.02 -4.84 -2.67
N GLY A 150 0.28 -5.11 -1.40
CA GLY A 150 1.33 -5.99 -0.88
C GLY A 150 1.08 -6.24 0.60
#